data_AF-A0ABD7C1K8-F1
#
_entry.id   AF-A0ABD7C1K8-F1
#
_cell.length_a   1.000
_cell.length_b   1.000
_cell.length_c   1.000
_cell.angle_alpha   90.00
_cell.angle_beta   90.00
_cell.angle_gamma   90.00
#
_symmetry.space_group_name_H-M   'P 1'
#
loop_
_entity.id
_entity.type
_entity.pdbx_description
1 polymer ?
#
loop_
_entity_poly.entity_id
_entity_poly.type
_entity_poly.pdbx_seq_one_letter_code
_entity_poly.pdbx_strand_id
1 'polypeptide(L)'
;MKRSQPVPELLLILSLLVAGSATAATSAATAEEADATWRLVERWSLQLSRSDLVAQLSPLAPAGSRSEARMGRGDSATIDLAPFAVAGRIKGPSGQIYTDASGRIIKGITLRLSGACISRKQMGRRYPDFNVLSVPSGHSLDESTVFGTVVNGIQIGFSFSEHDRDCMDQLKLSWPGERF
;
A
#
# COMPACT_ATOMS: atom_id res chain seq x y z
N MET A 1 2.27 -56.35 52.68
CA MET A 1 2.55 -57.13 51.45
C MET A 1 1.27 -57.75 50.92
N LYS A 2 0.70 -57.21 49.84
CA LYS A 2 0.04 -57.95 48.74
C LYS A 2 -0.40 -56.94 47.67
N ARG A 3 0.18 -57.08 46.48
CA ARG A 3 -0.22 -56.41 45.23
C ARG A 3 -1.52 -57.02 44.72
N SER A 4 -2.32 -56.22 44.03
CA SER A 4 -2.90 -56.55 42.71
C SER A 4 -3.56 -55.32 42.09
N GLN A 5 -3.05 -54.91 40.93
CA GLN A 5 -3.71 -53.99 40.00
C GLN A 5 -4.87 -54.68 39.28
N PRO A 6 -5.75 -53.90 38.63
CA PRO A 6 -5.80 -54.02 37.18
C PRO A 6 -5.78 -52.66 36.44
N VAL A 7 -5.12 -52.68 35.28
CA VAL A 7 -5.21 -51.75 34.13
C VAL A 7 -6.04 -52.55 33.10
N PRO A 8 -7.00 -52.01 32.29
CA PRO A 8 -6.74 -50.93 31.33
C PRO A 8 -7.96 -50.05 30.93
N GLU A 9 -7.69 -48.90 30.29
CA GLU A 9 -8.56 -48.16 29.32
C GLU A 9 -7.91 -46.77 29.15
N LEU A 10 -7.01 -46.53 28.18
CA LEU A 10 -7.31 -46.22 26.78
C LEU A 10 -8.50 -45.27 26.60
N LEU A 11 -8.36 -44.02 27.05
CA LEU A 11 -9.27 -42.93 26.72
C LEU A 11 -8.49 -41.73 26.16
N LEU A 12 -8.37 -41.78 24.83
CA LEU A 12 -8.57 -40.67 23.89
C LEU A 12 -7.74 -39.40 24.10
N ILE A 13 -6.55 -39.44 23.50
CA ILE A 13 -5.90 -38.30 22.85
C ILE A 13 -6.87 -37.78 21.75
N LEU A 14 -7.57 -36.66 21.97
CA LEU A 14 -8.22 -35.89 20.91
C LEU A 14 -8.70 -34.52 21.43
N SER A 15 -7.79 -33.76 22.06
CA SER A 15 -7.99 -32.32 22.18
C SER A 15 -7.64 -31.69 20.85
N LEU A 16 -8.68 -31.49 20.03
CA LEU A 16 -8.63 -30.83 18.73
C LEU A 16 -7.73 -29.58 18.81
N LEU A 17 -6.70 -29.56 17.96
CA LEU A 17 -6.11 -28.32 17.47
C LEU A 17 -7.23 -27.51 16.80
N VAL A 18 -7.83 -26.59 17.56
CA VAL A 18 -8.38 -25.38 16.94
C VAL A 18 -7.17 -24.55 16.56
N ALA A 19 -6.52 -24.95 15.45
CA ALA A 19 -5.70 -24.04 14.68
C ALA A 19 -6.65 -23.03 14.04
N GLY A 20 -7.19 -22.14 14.87
CA GLY A 20 -7.77 -20.90 14.39
C GLY A 20 -6.63 -20.18 13.72
N SER A 21 -6.66 -20.12 12.40
CA SER A 21 -5.85 -19.20 11.62
C SER A 21 -6.17 -17.81 12.16
N ALA A 22 -5.38 -17.35 13.13
CA ALA A 22 -5.42 -15.98 13.58
C ALA A 22 -4.95 -15.16 12.38
N THR A 23 -5.89 -14.75 11.54
CA THR A 23 -5.72 -13.63 10.63
C THR A 23 -5.27 -12.50 11.53
N ALA A 24 -3.96 -12.21 11.52
CA ALA A 24 -3.39 -11.14 12.32
C ALA A 24 -4.15 -9.88 11.93
N ALA A 25 -5.03 -9.40 12.81
CA ALA A 25 -5.82 -8.22 12.55
C ALA A 25 -4.86 -7.08 12.24
N THR A 26 -5.00 -6.48 11.06
CA THR A 26 -4.17 -5.34 10.65
C THR A 26 -4.31 -4.27 11.72
N SER A 27 -3.21 -3.95 12.42
CA SER A 27 -3.27 -3.01 13.52
C SER A 27 -3.48 -1.59 13.00
N ALA A 28 -4.37 -0.80 13.61
CA ALA A 28 -4.54 0.60 13.25
C ALA A 28 -3.23 1.40 13.42
N ALA A 29 -3.02 2.35 12.51
CA ALA A 29 -1.93 3.32 12.58
C ALA A 29 -2.21 4.36 13.66
N THR A 30 -1.16 4.73 14.41
CA THR A 30 -1.25 5.85 15.36
C THR A 30 -1.39 7.18 14.61
N ALA A 31 -1.72 8.25 15.35
CA ALA A 31 -1.79 9.59 14.76
C ALA A 31 -0.44 10.03 14.20
N GLU A 32 0.66 9.70 14.87
CA GLU A 32 2.02 10.01 14.47
C GLU A 32 2.44 9.25 13.21
N GLU A 33 2.08 7.96 13.12
CA GLU A 33 2.33 7.13 11.92
C GLU A 33 1.57 7.67 10.70
N ALA A 34 0.31 8.07 10.89
CA ALA A 34 -0.48 8.70 9.85
C ALA A 34 0.11 10.07 9.43
N ASP A 35 0.46 10.93 10.39
CA ASP A 35 1.04 12.25 10.11
C ASP A 35 2.36 12.17 9.35
N ALA A 36 3.25 11.25 9.73
CA ALA A 36 4.49 11.02 9.01
C ALA A 36 4.25 10.52 7.57
N THR A 37 3.21 9.70 7.35
CA THR A 37 2.81 9.28 6.00
C THR A 37 2.30 10.46 5.17
N TRP A 38 1.53 11.38 5.77
CA TRP A 38 1.08 12.60 5.09
C TRP A 38 2.23 13.52 4.70
N ARG A 39 3.22 13.71 5.59
CA ARG A 39 4.43 14.46 5.26
C ARG A 39 5.22 13.83 4.11
N LEU A 40 5.21 12.51 3.98
CA LEU A 40 5.82 11.84 2.83
C LEU A 40 5.06 12.17 1.54
N VAL A 41 3.73 12.05 1.54
CA VAL A 41 2.88 12.41 0.40
C VAL A 41 3.10 13.86 -0.02
N GLU A 42 3.06 14.80 0.92
CA GLU A 42 3.23 16.23 0.67
C GLU A 42 4.61 16.55 0.10
N ARG A 43 5.67 15.94 0.66
CA ARG A 43 7.05 16.12 0.20
C ARG A 43 7.23 15.60 -1.22
N TRP A 44 6.72 14.41 -1.52
CA TRP A 44 6.80 13.82 -2.86
C TRP A 44 5.99 14.64 -3.87
N SER A 45 4.79 15.08 -3.48
CA SER A 45 3.94 15.93 -4.32
C SER A 45 4.61 17.27 -4.62
N LEU A 46 5.27 17.89 -3.63
CA LEU A 46 6.04 19.11 -3.82
C LEU A 46 7.26 18.90 -4.73
N GLN A 47 7.92 17.75 -4.63
CA GLN A 47 9.05 17.44 -5.50
C GLN A 47 8.57 17.23 -6.95
N LEU A 48 7.51 16.46 -7.15
CA LEU A 48 6.90 16.19 -8.45
C LEU A 48 6.36 17.46 -9.12
N SER A 49 5.81 18.39 -8.34
CA SER A 49 5.32 19.66 -8.88
C SER A 49 6.43 20.59 -9.35
N ARG A 50 7.66 20.40 -8.84
CA ARG A 50 8.85 21.14 -9.26
C ARG A 50 9.57 20.47 -10.43
N SER A 51 9.53 19.15 -10.49
CA SER A 51 10.23 18.36 -11.50
C SER A 51 9.65 16.97 -11.65
N ASP A 52 9.44 16.56 -12.89
CA ASP A 52 9.06 15.21 -13.29
C ASP A 52 10.29 14.31 -13.55
N LEU A 53 11.51 14.79 -13.30
CA LEU A 53 12.73 14.03 -13.56
C LEU A 53 13.00 12.98 -12.49
N VAL A 54 13.17 11.71 -12.90
CA VAL A 54 13.50 10.59 -12.00
C VAL A 54 14.71 10.88 -11.11
N ALA A 55 15.75 11.50 -11.67
CA ALA A 55 16.98 11.83 -10.94
C ALA A 55 16.74 12.72 -9.70
N GLN A 56 15.66 13.49 -9.70
CA GLN A 56 15.30 14.36 -8.58
C GLN A 56 14.45 13.64 -7.51
N LEU A 57 13.96 12.44 -7.78
CA LEU A 57 13.21 11.60 -6.83
C LEU A 57 14.05 10.53 -6.14
N SER A 58 15.23 10.20 -6.67
CA SER A 58 16.17 9.25 -6.05
C SER A 58 16.49 9.51 -4.57
N PRO A 59 16.58 10.78 -4.07
CA PRO A 59 16.81 11.03 -2.63
C PRO A 59 15.62 10.63 -1.73
N LEU A 60 14.45 10.35 -2.30
CA LEU A 60 13.20 10.15 -1.57
C LEU A 60 12.80 8.68 -1.42
N ALA A 61 13.39 7.76 -2.21
CA ALA A 61 13.13 6.33 -2.14
C ALA A 61 14.35 5.49 -2.54
N PRO A 62 14.66 4.39 -1.82
CA PRO A 62 15.68 3.45 -2.26
C PRO A 62 15.20 2.72 -3.52
N ALA A 63 15.89 2.96 -4.65
CA ALA A 63 15.64 2.22 -5.88
C ALA A 63 16.00 0.74 -5.68
N GLY A 64 15.07 -0.17 -6.01
CA GLY A 64 15.26 -1.60 -5.81
C GLY A 64 15.77 -2.32 -7.05
N SER A 65 15.17 -2.03 -8.21
CA SER A 65 15.60 -2.54 -9.52
C SER A 65 14.91 -1.74 -10.64
N ARG A 66 15.61 -1.52 -11.76
CA ARG A 66 15.00 -0.95 -12.97
C ARG A 66 14.51 -2.10 -13.86
N SER A 67 13.21 -2.15 -14.14
CA SER A 67 12.65 -3.08 -15.11
C SER A 67 12.56 -2.36 -16.46
N GLU A 68 13.32 -2.80 -17.46
CA GLU A 68 13.28 -2.18 -18.79
C GLU A 68 11.92 -2.43 -19.46
N ALA A 69 11.53 -1.49 -20.33
CA ALA A 69 10.27 -1.51 -21.07
C ALA A 69 10.02 -2.91 -21.65
N ARG A 70 8.90 -3.56 -21.28
CA ARG A 70 8.46 -4.76 -21.99
C ARG A 70 8.21 -4.35 -23.43
N MET A 71 9.06 -4.82 -24.34
CA MET A 71 8.87 -4.74 -25.79
C MET A 71 7.49 -5.33 -26.12
N GLY A 72 6.50 -4.46 -26.24
CA GLY A 72 5.11 -4.85 -26.43
C GLY A 72 4.17 -3.67 -26.61
N ARG A 73 4.51 -2.47 -26.10
CA ARG A 73 3.74 -1.25 -26.37
C ARG A 73 4.49 0.08 -26.10
N GLY A 74 5.62 0.26 -26.78
CA GLY A 74 6.09 1.58 -27.28
C GLY A 74 6.64 2.65 -26.33
N ASP A 75 5.92 3.08 -25.28
CA ASP A 75 6.08 4.47 -24.81
C ASP A 75 6.36 4.67 -23.31
N SER A 76 6.49 3.58 -22.53
CA SER A 76 6.68 3.68 -21.08
C SER A 76 7.65 2.66 -20.51
N ALA A 77 8.45 3.07 -19.53
CA ALA A 77 9.30 2.20 -18.70
C ALA A 77 8.82 2.23 -17.23
N THR A 78 9.22 1.24 -16.43
CA THR A 78 8.85 1.14 -15.00
C THR A 78 10.08 0.93 -14.13
N ILE A 79 10.18 1.70 -13.04
CA ILE A 79 11.24 1.52 -12.04
C ILE A 79 10.60 0.96 -10.78
N ASP A 80 11.06 -0.20 -10.34
CA ASP A 80 10.57 -0.84 -9.12
C ASP A 80 11.36 -0.31 -7.91
N LEU A 81 10.62 0.16 -6.91
CA LEU A 81 11.16 0.61 -5.63
C LEU A 81 11.39 -0.60 -4.73
N ALA A 82 12.57 -0.65 -4.09
CA ALA A 82 12.83 -1.65 -3.06
C ALA A 82 11.89 -1.43 -1.88
N PRO A 83 11.62 -2.48 -1.07
CA PRO A 83 10.89 -2.32 0.16
C PRO A 83 11.48 -1.20 1.03
N PHE A 84 10.63 -0.29 1.51
CA PHE A 84 11.05 0.85 2.32
C PHE A 84 10.12 1.08 3.51
N ALA A 85 10.63 1.75 4.54
CA ALA A 85 9.80 2.19 5.66
C ALA A 85 9.09 3.50 5.28
N VAL A 86 7.78 3.56 5.53
CA VAL A 86 6.99 4.78 5.33
C VAL A 86 6.97 5.59 6.62
N ALA A 87 6.47 4.98 7.71
CA ALA A 87 6.37 5.61 9.02
C ALA A 87 6.10 4.56 10.11
N GLY A 88 6.98 4.45 11.11
CA GLY A 88 6.81 3.49 12.21
C GLY A 88 6.59 2.07 11.68
N ARG A 89 5.39 1.52 11.90
CA ARG A 89 5.00 0.18 11.43
C ARG A 89 4.40 0.15 10.02
N ILE A 90 4.18 1.30 9.38
CA ILE A 90 3.72 1.40 7.99
C ILE A 90 4.91 1.18 7.07
N LYS A 91 4.77 0.20 6.17
CA LYS A 91 5.81 -0.22 5.23
C LYS A 91 5.32 -0.05 3.79
N GLY A 92 6.25 0.24 2.89
CA GLY A 92 6.08 0.18 1.46
C GLY A 92 6.72 -1.09 0.93
N PRO A 93 6.04 -2.26 0.92
CA PRO A 93 6.64 -3.52 0.48
C PRO A 93 7.06 -3.49 -1.00
N SER A 94 6.41 -2.65 -1.80
CA SER A 94 6.80 -2.37 -3.16
C SER A 94 6.27 -1.01 -3.60
N GLY A 95 6.91 -0.44 -4.61
CA GLY A 95 6.43 0.73 -5.31
C GLY A 95 6.90 0.71 -6.76
N GLN A 96 6.22 1.45 -7.61
CA GLN A 96 6.47 1.53 -9.04
C GLN A 96 6.44 2.99 -9.47
N ILE A 97 7.50 3.42 -10.15
CA ILE A 97 7.54 4.70 -10.85
C ILE A 97 7.32 4.41 -12.33
N TYR A 98 6.21 4.88 -12.85
CA TYR A 98 5.90 4.86 -14.28
C TYR A 98 6.60 6.03 -14.94
N THR A 99 7.28 5.76 -16.05
CA THR A 99 8.10 6.73 -16.75
C THR A 99 7.85 6.68 -18.25
N ASP A 100 8.31 7.70 -18.96
CA ASP A 100 8.43 7.65 -20.42
C ASP A 100 9.38 6.54 -20.90
N ALA A 101 9.42 6.29 -22.20
CA ALA A 101 10.30 5.27 -22.78
C ALA A 101 11.79 5.47 -22.43
N SER A 102 12.24 6.72 -22.20
CA SER A 102 13.61 7.00 -21.79
C SER A 102 13.92 6.65 -20.33
N GLY A 103 12.87 6.47 -19.52
CA GLY A 103 12.97 6.26 -18.07
C GLY A 103 13.44 7.50 -17.33
N ARG A 104 13.27 8.70 -17.90
CA ARG A 104 13.76 9.96 -17.32
C ARG A 104 12.62 10.82 -16.80
N ILE A 105 11.48 10.80 -17.49
CA ILE A 105 10.29 11.60 -17.17
C ILE A 105 9.28 10.71 -16.47
N ILE A 106 8.82 11.13 -15.31
CA ILE A 106 7.82 10.42 -14.53
C ILE A 106 6.44 10.73 -15.08
N LYS A 107 5.59 9.71 -15.13
CA LYS A 107 4.17 9.78 -15.48
C LYS A 107 3.30 9.50 -14.26
N GLY A 108 3.77 8.65 -13.37
CA GLY A 108 3.09 8.46 -12.09
C GLY A 108 3.86 7.57 -11.16
N ILE A 109 3.38 7.48 -9.94
CA ILE A 109 3.94 6.66 -8.88
C ILE A 109 2.81 5.88 -8.24
N THR A 110 3.06 4.60 -8.01
CA THR A 110 2.22 3.74 -7.18
C THR A 110 3.06 3.20 -6.03
N LEU A 111 2.57 3.33 -4.80
CA LEU A 111 3.18 2.75 -3.61
C LEU A 111 2.17 1.80 -2.99
N ARG A 112 2.53 0.53 -2.84
CA ARG A 112 1.76 -0.39 -1.99
C ARG A 112 2.12 -0.12 -0.54
N LEU A 113 1.15 -0.27 0.35
CA LEU A 113 1.30 -0.09 1.79
C LEU A 113 0.96 -1.38 2.53
N SER A 114 1.63 -1.62 3.65
CA SER A 114 1.32 -2.73 4.55
C SER A 114 1.74 -2.41 5.99
N GLY A 115 1.37 -3.30 6.93
CA GLY A 115 1.68 -3.15 8.34
C GLY A 115 0.59 -2.40 9.08
N ALA A 116 0.91 -1.25 9.68
CA ALA A 116 -0.10 -0.44 10.36
C ALA A 116 -1.04 0.25 9.35
N CYS A 117 -2.31 0.31 9.71
CA CYS A 117 -3.39 0.65 8.79
C CYS A 117 -3.87 2.09 8.95
N ILE A 118 -3.79 2.88 7.88
CA ILE A 118 -4.43 4.21 7.86
C ILE A 118 -5.88 4.04 7.40
N SER A 119 -6.81 4.45 8.27
CA SER A 119 -8.24 4.36 8.03
C SER A 119 -8.76 5.41 7.04
N ARG A 120 -9.90 5.13 6.43
CA ARG A 120 -10.63 6.08 5.59
C ARG A 120 -11.00 7.33 6.40
N LYS A 121 -11.34 7.15 7.67
CA LYS A 121 -11.62 8.25 8.61
C LYS A 121 -10.39 9.12 8.86
N GLN A 122 -9.21 8.55 9.01
CA GLN A 122 -7.96 9.31 9.14
C GLN A 122 -7.62 10.07 7.86
N MET A 123 -7.77 9.44 6.69
CA MET A 123 -7.61 10.09 5.39
C MET A 123 -8.58 11.28 5.22
N GLY A 124 -9.87 11.06 5.47
CA GLY A 124 -10.89 12.11 5.32
C GLY A 124 -10.74 13.26 6.33
N ARG A 125 -10.14 13.03 7.49
CA ARG A 125 -9.75 14.11 8.42
C ARG A 125 -8.60 14.95 7.89
N ARG A 126 -7.63 14.32 7.21
CA ARG A 126 -6.46 15.02 6.64
C ARG A 126 -6.82 15.78 5.36
N TYR A 127 -7.66 15.21 4.52
CA TYR A 127 -8.04 15.74 3.21
C TYR A 127 -9.56 15.82 3.08
N PRO A 128 -10.24 16.78 3.75
CA PRO A 128 -11.71 16.82 3.79
C PRO A 128 -12.37 17.00 2.42
N ASP A 129 -11.68 17.64 1.48
CA ASP A 129 -12.18 17.93 0.12
C ASP A 129 -11.84 16.81 -0.88
N PHE A 130 -11.73 15.55 -0.42
CA PHE A 130 -11.47 14.43 -1.31
C PHE A 130 -12.68 14.14 -2.20
N ASN A 131 -12.44 13.65 -3.42
CA ASN A 131 -13.46 13.15 -4.33
C ASN A 131 -13.29 11.65 -4.58
N VAL A 132 -14.34 10.98 -5.07
CA VAL A 132 -14.22 9.57 -5.49
C VAL A 132 -13.67 9.54 -6.91
N LEU A 133 -12.54 8.86 -7.13
CA LEU A 133 -11.91 8.68 -8.45
C LEU A 133 -12.38 7.41 -9.14
N SER A 134 -12.58 6.33 -8.39
CA SER A 134 -13.11 5.07 -8.90
C SER A 134 -13.83 4.30 -7.81
N VAL A 135 -14.80 3.50 -8.23
CA VAL A 135 -15.54 2.54 -7.41
C VAL A 135 -15.35 1.14 -7.99
N PRO A 136 -15.34 0.09 -7.15
CA PRO A 136 -15.27 -1.29 -7.61
C PRO A 136 -16.49 -1.64 -8.49
N SER A 137 -16.28 -2.50 -9.50
CA SER A 137 -17.37 -3.08 -10.31
C SER A 137 -18.15 -4.18 -9.60
N GLY A 138 -17.62 -4.71 -8.50
CA GLY A 138 -18.21 -5.80 -7.72
C GLY A 138 -17.81 -7.19 -8.19
N HIS A 139 -16.75 -7.32 -9.01
CA HIS A 139 -16.33 -8.61 -9.56
C HIS A 139 -15.19 -9.28 -8.79
N SER A 140 -14.50 -8.55 -7.90
CA SER A 140 -13.42 -9.09 -7.07
C SER A 140 -13.26 -8.31 -5.76
N LEU A 141 -12.79 -9.00 -4.72
CA LEU A 141 -12.38 -8.39 -3.44
C LEU A 141 -11.06 -7.60 -3.55
N ASP A 142 -10.30 -7.82 -4.62
CA ASP A 142 -9.09 -7.06 -4.93
C ASP A 142 -9.38 -5.71 -5.61
N GLU A 143 -10.64 -5.46 -5.99
CA GLU A 143 -11.04 -4.15 -6.49
C GLU A 143 -11.02 -3.13 -5.35
N SER A 144 -10.70 -1.88 -5.66
CA SER A 144 -10.57 -0.82 -4.66
C SER A 144 -11.50 0.34 -4.95
N THR A 145 -12.05 0.92 -3.88
CA THR A 145 -12.53 2.30 -3.94
C THR A 145 -11.31 3.22 -3.86
N VAL A 146 -11.18 4.16 -4.80
CA VAL A 146 -10.08 5.13 -4.81
C VAL A 146 -10.63 6.53 -4.54
N PHE A 147 -10.13 7.15 -3.48
CA PHE A 147 -10.40 8.55 -3.15
C PHE A 147 -9.25 9.43 -3.64
N GLY A 148 -9.57 10.63 -4.11
CA GLY A 148 -8.65 11.54 -4.75
C GLY A 148 -8.59 12.87 -4.04
N THR A 149 -7.43 13.49 -4.02
CA THR A 149 -7.28 14.93 -3.72
C THR A 149 -6.15 15.51 -4.57
N VAL A 150 -5.98 16.83 -4.56
CA VAL A 150 -4.87 17.49 -5.23
C VAL A 150 -3.98 18.16 -4.19
N VAL A 151 -2.71 17.77 -4.14
CA VAL A 151 -1.69 18.35 -3.26
C VAL A 151 -0.58 18.92 -4.13
N ASN A 152 -0.28 20.21 -4.00
CA ASN A 152 0.76 20.89 -4.80
C ASN A 152 0.58 20.71 -6.32
N GLY A 153 -0.65 20.60 -6.83
CA GLY A 153 -0.92 20.37 -8.25
C GLY A 153 -0.75 18.92 -8.72
N ILE A 154 -0.47 17.99 -7.80
CA ILE A 154 -0.39 16.54 -8.06
C ILE A 154 -1.65 15.87 -7.53
N GLN A 155 -2.26 15.01 -8.34
CA GLN A 155 -3.40 14.19 -7.93
C GLN A 155 -2.91 13.01 -7.09
N ILE A 156 -3.43 12.91 -5.87
CA ILE A 156 -3.13 11.84 -4.92
C ILE A 156 -4.33 10.91 -4.83
N GLY A 157 -4.11 9.62 -5.12
CA GLY A 157 -5.10 8.57 -4.98
C GLY A 157 -4.84 7.71 -3.74
N PHE A 158 -5.87 7.54 -2.90
CA PHE A 158 -5.89 6.68 -1.73
C PHE A 158 -6.81 5.49 -2.02
N SER A 159 -6.23 4.29 -2.14
CA SER A 159 -7.00 3.08 -2.47
C SER A 159 -7.32 2.28 -1.22
N PHE A 160 -8.54 1.75 -1.18
CA PHE A 160 -9.06 0.86 -0.14
C PHE A 160 -9.70 -0.33 -0.85
N SER A 161 -9.07 -1.51 -0.79
CA SER A 161 -9.62 -2.74 -1.36
C SER A 161 -10.95 -3.14 -0.73
N GLU A 162 -11.77 -3.86 -1.47
CA GLU A 162 -13.04 -4.40 -0.98
C GLU A 162 -12.81 -5.48 0.09
N HIS A 163 -11.65 -6.14 0.09
CA HIS A 163 -11.25 -7.06 1.16
C HIS A 163 -11.05 -6.34 2.51
N ASP A 164 -10.53 -5.11 2.52
CA ASP A 164 -10.30 -4.32 3.74
C ASP A 164 -10.63 -2.84 3.49
N ARG A 165 -11.94 -2.56 3.55
CA ARG A 165 -12.53 -1.29 3.10
C ARG A 165 -12.14 -0.08 3.94
N ASP A 166 -11.62 -0.31 5.15
CA ASP A 166 -11.11 0.74 6.02
C ASP A 166 -9.59 0.69 6.17
N CYS A 167 -8.89 -0.04 5.28
CA CYS A 167 -7.44 -0.01 5.23
C CYS A 167 -6.88 0.49 3.92
N MET A 168 -6.11 1.58 4.01
CA MET A 168 -5.41 2.12 2.86
C MET A 168 -4.25 1.20 2.48
N ASP A 169 -4.36 0.57 1.31
CA ASP A 169 -3.39 -0.42 0.81
C ASP A 169 -2.51 0.12 -0.32
N GLN A 170 -2.88 1.25 -0.92
CA GLN A 170 -2.12 1.86 -2.00
C GLN A 170 -2.25 3.38 -2.04
N LEU A 171 -1.11 4.04 -2.27
CA LEU A 171 -1.01 5.45 -2.62
C LEU A 171 -0.65 5.58 -4.10
N LYS A 172 -1.28 6.53 -4.79
CA LYS A 172 -0.97 6.88 -6.17
C LYS A 172 -0.67 8.38 -6.27
N LEU A 173 0.32 8.75 -7.06
CA LEU A 173 0.64 10.15 -7.39
C LEU A 173 0.71 10.28 -8.91
N SER A 174 -0.04 11.22 -9.48
CA SER A 174 -0.03 11.52 -10.92
C SER A 174 -0.37 12.99 -11.19
N TRP A 175 -0.14 13.44 -12.41
CA TRP A 175 -0.67 14.75 -12.83
C TRP A 175 -2.20 14.69 -13.00
N PRO A 176 -2.92 15.78 -12.68
CA PRO A 176 -4.37 15.83 -12.88
C PRO A 176 -4.76 15.52 -14.32
N GLY A 177 -5.72 14.62 -14.50
CA GLY A 177 -6.25 14.24 -15.81
C GLY A 177 -5.49 13.13 -16.53
N GLU A 178 -4.32 12.71 -16.04
CA GLU A 178 -3.74 11.44 -16.48
C GLU A 178 -4.59 10.28 -15.90
N ARG A 179 -5.21 9.51 -16.80
CA ARG A 179 -5.93 8.29 -16.44
C ARG A 179 -4.93 7.15 -16.33
N PHE A 180 -5.06 6.38 -15.26
CA PHE A 180 -4.38 5.09 -15.09
C PHE A 180 -5.08 4.02 -15.93
#